data_AF-A0A1V2UCN2-F1
#
_entry.id   AF-A0A1V2UCN2-F1
#
_cell.length_a   1.000
_cell.length_b   1.000
_cell.length_c   1.000
_cell.angle_alpha   90.00
_cell.angle_beta   90.00
_cell.angle_gamma   90.00
#
_symmetry.space_group_name_H-M   'P 1'
#
loop_
_entity.id
_entity.type
_entity.pdbx_description
1 polymer ?
#
loop_
_entity_poly.entity_id
_entity_poly.type
_entity_poly.pdbx_seq_one_letter_code
_entity_poly.pdbx_strand_id
1 'polypeptide(L)'
;MKSLLMNVTTSLEPLVVANANATAQTIAGGLQWLIAGGGALLAVWGIVQITQAGRQGDSQGKMEGSWLIIGGILLLAISAGTMITGVFSNPPGM
;
A
#
# COMPACT_ATOMS: atom_id res chain seq x y z
N MET A 1 -33.75 22.29 29.88
CA MET A 1 -32.75 21.33 30.36
C MET A 1 -32.72 20.02 29.57
N LYS A 2 -33.85 19.29 29.40
CA LYS A 2 -33.88 18.00 28.68
C LYS A 2 -33.38 18.06 27.22
N SER A 3 -33.74 19.12 26.49
CA SER A 3 -33.29 19.36 25.11
C SER A 3 -31.78 19.70 25.02
N LEU A 4 -31.24 20.44 25.98
CA LEU A 4 -29.80 20.75 26.04
C LEU A 4 -28.96 19.49 26.31
N LEU A 5 -29.42 18.65 27.25
CA LEU A 5 -28.76 17.38 27.55
C LEU A 5 -28.75 16.44 26.34
N MET A 6 -29.87 16.34 25.62
CA MET A 6 -30.00 15.52 24.41
C MET A 6 -29.08 16.03 23.28
N ASN A 7 -28.98 17.36 23.11
CA ASN A 7 -28.10 17.97 22.11
C ASN A 7 -26.60 17.82 22.45
N VAL A 8 -26.26 17.72 23.74
CA VAL A 8 -24.90 17.46 24.22
C VAL A 8 -24.55 15.97 24.09
N THR A 9 -25.50 15.06 24.34
CA THR A 9 -25.25 13.62 24.16
C THR A 9 -25.09 13.24 22.69
N THR A 10 -25.91 13.79 21.79
CA THR A 10 -25.80 13.54 20.34
C THR A 10 -24.57 14.16 19.69
N SER A 11 -24.04 15.26 20.25
CA SER A 11 -22.81 15.90 19.77
C SER A 11 -21.54 15.27 20.35
N LEU A 12 -21.63 14.58 21.49
CA LEU A 12 -20.52 13.85 22.11
C LEU A 12 -20.41 12.38 21.64
N GLU A 13 -21.49 11.74 21.21
CA GLU A 13 -21.44 10.38 20.62
C GLU A 13 -20.39 10.23 19.50
N PRO A 14 -20.33 11.12 18.50
CA PRO A 14 -19.30 11.05 17.46
C PRO A 14 -17.91 11.51 17.93
N LEU A 15 -17.80 12.15 19.10
CA LEU A 15 -16.53 12.60 19.68
C LEU A 15 -15.88 11.54 20.58
N VAL A 16 -16.70 10.75 21.29
CA VAL A 16 -16.25 9.67 22.18
C VAL A 16 -15.88 8.42 21.38
N VAL A 17 -16.51 8.21 20.22
CA VAL A 17 -16.04 7.28 19.21
C VAL A 17 -15.14 8.05 18.25
N ALA A 18 -13.89 8.31 18.66
CA ALA A 18 -12.83 8.44 17.67
C ALA A 18 -13.03 7.27 16.70
N ASN A 19 -13.40 7.56 15.45
CA ASN A 19 -13.96 6.57 14.53
C ASN A 19 -12.88 5.54 14.18
N ALA A 20 -12.69 4.55 15.06
CA ALA A 20 -11.64 3.56 14.97
C ALA A 20 -11.75 2.79 13.64
N ASN A 21 -12.96 2.68 13.11
CA ASN A 21 -13.22 2.10 11.82
C ASN A 21 -12.70 2.98 10.66
N ALA A 22 -12.91 4.30 10.70
CA ALA A 22 -12.31 5.22 9.73
C ALA A 22 -10.77 5.22 9.81
N THR A 23 -10.21 5.28 11.02
CA THR A 23 -8.75 5.20 11.21
C THR A 23 -8.19 3.86 10.69
N ALA A 24 -8.87 2.75 10.97
CA ALA A 24 -8.47 1.43 10.47
C ALA A 24 -8.54 1.35 8.94
N GLN A 25 -9.55 1.95 8.31
CA GLN A 25 -9.67 2.03 6.85
C GLN A 25 -8.54 2.87 6.22
N THR A 26 -8.18 4.00 6.83
CA THR A 26 -7.04 4.82 6.37
C THR A 26 -5.72 4.05 6.47
N ILE A 27 -5.50 3.34 7.58
CA ILE A 27 -4.29 2.50 7.76
C ILE A 27 -4.27 1.36 6.73
N ALA A 28 -5.40 0.67 6.54
CA ALA A 28 -5.50 -0.40 5.56
C ALA A 28 -5.23 0.08 4.13
N GLY A 29 -5.78 1.24 3.74
CA GLY A 29 -5.49 1.87 2.45
C GLY A 29 -4.02 2.24 2.29
N GLY A 30 -3.39 2.78 3.33
CA GLY A 30 -1.96 3.11 3.32
C GLY A 30 -1.05 1.88 3.21
N LEU A 31 -1.40 0.78 3.90
CA LEU A 31 -0.67 -0.49 3.78
C LEU A 31 -0.83 -1.11 2.39
N GLN A 32 -2.05 -1.07 1.84
CA GLN A 32 -2.30 -1.56 0.48
C GLN A 32 -1.48 -0.77 -0.55
N TRP A 33 -1.43 0.56 -0.40
CA TRP A 33 -0.59 1.42 -1.23
C TRP A 33 0.90 1.10 -1.09
N LEU A 34 1.39 0.93 0.14
CA LEU A 34 2.78 0.59 0.40
C LEU A 34 3.17 -0.75 -0.24
N ILE A 35 2.31 -1.76 -0.13
CA ILE A 35 2.54 -3.08 -0.73
C ILE A 35 2.53 -2.99 -2.26
N ALA A 36 1.56 -2.27 -2.84
CA ALA A 36 1.44 -2.10 -4.27
C ALA A 36 2.61 -1.31 -4.86
N GLY A 37 2.86 -0.11 -4.33
CA GLY A 37 3.93 0.78 -4.76
C GLY A 37 5.31 0.17 -4.50
N GLY A 38 5.51 -0.44 -3.33
CA GLY A 38 6.72 -1.18 -3.00
C GLY A 38 6.94 -2.37 -3.93
N GLY A 39 5.89 -3.13 -4.23
CA GLY A 39 5.94 -4.25 -5.19
C GLY A 39 6.35 -3.80 -6.60
N ALA A 40 5.75 -2.71 -7.10
CA ALA A 40 6.14 -2.13 -8.39
C ALA A 40 7.61 -1.71 -8.42
N LEU A 41 8.08 -0.99 -7.38
CA LEU A 41 9.47 -0.56 -7.29
C LEU A 41 10.44 -1.74 -7.19
N LEU A 42 10.08 -2.80 -6.44
CA LEU A 42 10.87 -4.02 -6.36
C LEU A 42 10.98 -4.72 -7.72
N ALA A 43 9.89 -4.80 -8.48
CA ALA A 43 9.91 -5.39 -9.80
C ALA A 43 10.79 -4.60 -10.79
N VAL A 44 10.67 -3.26 -10.78
CA VAL A 44 11.53 -2.38 -11.58
C VAL A 44 12.99 -2.54 -11.19
N TRP A 45 13.29 -2.61 -9.89
CA TRP A 45 14.65 -2.83 -9.41
C TRP A 45 15.21 -4.19 -9.85
N GLY A 46 14.40 -5.25 -9.83
CA GLY A 46 14.80 -6.56 -10.34
C GLY A 46 15.17 -6.55 -11.84
N ILE A 47 14.47 -5.76 -12.66
CA ILE A 47 14.82 -5.56 -14.08
C ILE A 47 16.20 -4.89 -14.21
N VAL A 48 16.46 -3.86 -13.40
CA VAL A 48 17.77 -3.18 -13.37
C VAL A 48 18.88 -4.15 -12.96
N GLN A 49 18.65 -4.96 -11.91
CA GLN A 49 19.59 -6.00 -11.44
C GLN A 49 19.94 -7.00 -12.55
N ILE A 50 18.93 -7.57 -13.23
CA ILE A 50 19.16 -8.52 -14.34
C ILE A 50 19.96 -7.86 -15.47
N THR A 51 19.66 -6.61 -15.79
CA THR A 51 20.36 -5.88 -16.85
C THR A 51 21.85 -5.69 -16.50
N GLN A 52 22.14 -5.33 -15.26
CA GLN A 52 23.53 -5.16 -14.79
C GLN A 52 24.26 -6.51 -14.69
N ALA A 53 23.64 -7.52 -14.09
CA ALA A 53 24.20 -8.87 -13.98
C ALA A 53 24.44 -9.51 -15.37
N GLY A 54 23.56 -9.22 -16.33
CA GLY A 54 23.73 -9.59 -17.73
C GLY A 54 25.02 -9.03 -18.33
N ARG A 55 25.33 -7.75 -18.07
CA ARG A 55 26.56 -7.10 -18.53
C ARG A 55 27.82 -7.63 -17.85
N GLN A 56 27.69 -8.11 -16.61
CA GLN A 56 28.82 -8.60 -15.81
C GLN A 56 29.04 -10.12 -15.94
N GLY A 57 28.14 -10.84 -16.62
CA GLY A 57 28.19 -12.31 -16.68
C GLY A 57 27.85 -12.98 -15.35
N ASP A 58 27.31 -12.22 -14.39
CA ASP A 58 26.99 -12.70 -13.04
C ASP A 58 25.68 -13.51 -13.06
N SER A 59 25.78 -14.80 -12.73
CA SER A 59 24.62 -15.71 -12.63
C SER A 59 23.84 -15.50 -11.34
N GLN A 60 24.48 -15.05 -10.26
CA GLN A 60 23.83 -14.83 -8.97
C GLN A 60 22.94 -13.59 -9.04
N GLY A 61 23.44 -12.47 -9.56
CA GLY A 61 22.64 -11.25 -9.74
C GLY A 61 21.44 -11.44 -10.68
N LYS A 62 21.52 -12.35 -11.68
CA LYS A 62 20.37 -12.71 -12.52
C LYS A 62 19.30 -13.45 -11.73
N MET A 63 19.70 -14.36 -10.83
CA MET A 63 18.78 -15.11 -9.99
C MET A 63 18.12 -14.20 -8.95
N GLU A 64 18.90 -13.36 -8.27
CA GLU A 64 18.38 -12.38 -7.31
C GLU A 64 17.44 -11.37 -7.98
N GLY A 65 17.82 -10.84 -9.15
CA GLY A 65 16.97 -9.96 -9.95
C GLY A 65 15.66 -10.63 -10.37
N SER A 66 15.67 -11.92 -10.71
CA SER A 66 14.46 -12.68 -11.07
C SER A 66 13.52 -12.82 -9.87
N TRP A 67 14.05 -13.10 -8.68
CA TRP A 67 13.25 -13.16 -7.45
C TRP A 67 12.63 -11.81 -7.09
N LEU A 68 13.36 -10.71 -7.30
CA LEU A 68 12.84 -9.35 -7.08
C LEU A 68 11.68 -9.03 -8.04
N ILE A 69 11.77 -9.45 -9.30
CA ILE A 69 10.68 -9.30 -10.28
C ILE A 69 9.45 -10.09 -9.85
N ILE A 70 9.63 -11.38 -9.57
CA ILE A 70 8.51 -12.27 -9.18
C ILE A 70 7.87 -11.79 -7.87
N GLY A 71 8.69 -11.46 -6.87
CA GLY A 71 8.23 -10.94 -5.58
C GLY A 71 7.49 -9.61 -5.73
N GLY A 72 8.02 -8.68 -6.54
CA GLY A 72 7.37 -7.41 -6.81
C GLY A 72 6.01 -7.56 -7.51
N ILE A 73 5.92 -8.44 -8.50
CA ILE A 73 4.66 -8.77 -9.20
C ILE A 73 3.67 -9.45 -8.26
N LEU A 74 4.12 -10.34 -7.36
CA LEU A 74 3.27 -11.01 -6.40
C LEU A 74 2.67 -10.03 -5.38
N LEU A 75 3.49 -9.11 -4.87
CA LEU A 75 3.02 -8.04 -3.98
C LEU A 75 1.99 -7.14 -4.68
N LEU A 76 2.24 -6.80 -5.95
CA LEU A 76 1.26 -6.12 -6.78
C LEU A 76 -0.04 -6.92 -6.90
N ALA A 77 0.01 -8.21 -7.24
CA ALA A 77 -1.17 -9.05 -7.39
C ALA A 77 -2.00 -9.16 -6.10
N ILE A 78 -1.34 -9.29 -4.94
CA ILE A 78 -2.02 -9.38 -3.63
C ILE A 78 -2.63 -8.03 -3.25
N SER A 79 -1.97 -6.92 -3.57
CA SER A 79 -2.52 -5.58 -3.36
C SER A 79 -3.63 -5.19 -4.35
N ALA A 80 -3.66 -5.81 -5.53
CA ALA A 80 -4.48 -5.44 -6.68
C ALA A 80 -5.75 -6.28 -6.87
N GLY A 81 -6.42 -6.68 -5.79
CA GLY A 81 -7.87 -6.97 -5.87
C GLY A 81 -8.69 -5.81 -6.48
N THR A 82 -8.06 -4.64 -6.65
CA THR A 82 -8.59 -3.43 -7.30
C THR A 82 -7.47 -2.71 -8.09
N MET A 83 -7.50 -2.82 -9.41
CA MET A 83 -6.91 -1.91 -10.43
C MET A 83 -5.42 -1.45 -10.25
N ILE A 84 -4.49 -2.14 -10.93
CA ILE A 84 -3.08 -1.74 -11.17
C ILE A 84 -2.94 -0.28 -11.65
N THR A 85 -3.95 0.26 -12.35
CA THR A 85 -3.93 1.61 -12.94
C THR A 85 -3.96 2.75 -11.91
N GLY A 86 -4.20 2.47 -10.63
CA GLY A 86 -4.41 3.49 -9.59
C GLY A 86 -3.32 3.62 -8.53
N VAL A 87 -2.29 2.77 -8.51
CA VAL A 87 -1.33 2.68 -7.37
C VAL A 87 -0.70 4.04 -7.04
N PHE A 88 -0.27 4.82 -8.02
CA PHE A 88 0.30 6.16 -7.79
C PHE A 88 -0.72 7.31 -7.88
N SER A 89 -1.99 7.01 -8.16
CA SER A 89 -3.04 8.02 -8.32
C SER A 89 -3.73 8.42 -7.02
N ASN A 90 -3.55 7.64 -5.93
CA ASN A 90 -4.15 7.93 -4.63
C ASN A 90 -3.20 7.54 -3.47
N PRO A 91 -2.11 8.29 -3.24
CA PRO A 91 -1.17 8.01 -2.15
C PRO A 91 -1.80 8.28 -0.77
N PRO A 92 -1.36 7.59 0.29
CA PRO A 92 -1.90 7.75 1.63
C PRO A 92 -1.74 9.19 2.15
N GLY A 93 -2.83 9.74 2.69
CA GLY A 93 -2.84 11.09 3.30
C GLY A 93 -3.23 12.24 2.38
N MET A 94 -3.65 11.96 1.14
CA MET A 94 -4.38 12.89 0.26
C MET A 94 -5.89 12.73 0.41
#